data_AF-A0AAJ5D7Y5-F1
#
_entry.id   AF-A0AAJ5D7Y5-F1
#
_cell.length_a   1.000
_cell.length_b   1.000
_cell.length_c   1.000
_cell.angle_alpha   90.00
_cell.angle_beta   90.00
_cell.angle_gamma   90.00
#
_symmetry.space_group_name_H-M   'P 1'
#
loop_
_entity.id
_entity.type
_entity.pdbx_description
1 polymer ?
#
loop_
_entity_poly.entity_id
_entity_poly.type
_entity_poly.pdbx_seq_one_letter_code
_entity_poly.pdbx_strand_id
1 'polypeptide(L)'
;MGWIGPLWIGLAVGAAARWLHPTHAGGRRMGWRPALCTGALGALLGYYGGQFAHLYADGQILAWTAAVVGAMLLPAVWGLVRR
;
A
#
# COMPACT_ATOMS: atom_id res chain seq x y z
N MET A 1 9.11 13.34 10.93
CA MET A 1 7.70 13.80 10.92
C MET A 1 6.85 12.53 10.96
N GLY A 2 5.82 12.44 11.80
CA GLY A 2 5.26 11.15 12.24
C GLY A 2 4.82 10.18 11.12
N TRP A 3 5.29 8.94 11.20
CA TRP A 3 4.89 7.73 10.43
C TRP A 3 3.37 7.50 10.27
N ILE A 4 2.56 8.23 11.06
CA ILE A 4 1.10 8.29 10.98
C ILE A 4 0.61 8.74 9.60
N GLY A 5 1.30 9.68 8.94
CA GLY A 5 0.90 10.17 7.61
C GLY A 5 0.88 9.06 6.54
N PRO A 6 2.01 8.37 6.31
CA PRO A 6 2.08 7.21 5.43
C PRO A 6 1.06 6.11 5.76
N LEU A 7 0.78 5.89 7.06
CA LEU A 7 -0.21 4.91 7.49
C LEU A 7 -1.63 5.26 7.01
N TRP A 8 -2.05 6.52 7.17
CA TRP A 8 -3.36 6.98 6.69
C TRP A 8 -3.49 6.87 5.18
N ILE A 9 -2.42 7.18 4.45
CA ILE A 9 -2.38 7.01 2.99
C ILE A 9 -2.49 5.53 2.62
N GLY A 10 -1.76 4.65 3.31
CA GLY A 10 -1.85 3.20 3.08
C GLY A 10 -3.26 2.66 3.30
N LEU A 11 -3.96 3.14 4.31
CA LEU A 11 -5.36 2.77 4.55
C LEU A 11 -6.29 3.29 3.44
N ALA A 12 -6.15 4.55 3.03
CA ALA A 12 -6.96 5.14 1.96
C ALA A 12 -6.71 4.46 0.61
N VAL A 13 -5.43 4.25 0.25
CA VAL A 13 -5.02 3.60 -1.00
C VAL A 13 -5.37 2.11 -0.98
N GLY A 14 -5.22 1.42 0.16
CA GLY A 14 -5.66 0.03 0.32
C GLY A 14 -7.18 -0.13 0.16
N ALA A 15 -7.95 0.80 0.71
CA ALA A 15 -9.38 0.86 0.50
C ALA A 15 -9.73 1.13 -0.98
N ALA A 16 -8.99 2.01 -1.66
CA ALA A 16 -9.16 2.28 -3.10
C ALA A 16 -8.75 1.07 -3.96
N ALA A 17 -7.70 0.34 -3.59
CA ALA A 17 -7.22 -0.86 -4.28
C ALA A 17 -8.29 -1.96 -4.34
N ARG A 18 -9.17 -2.04 -3.34
CA ARG A 18 -10.36 -2.91 -3.36
C ARG A 18 -11.32 -2.58 -4.51
N TRP A 19 -11.45 -1.30 -4.87
CA TRP A 19 -12.31 -0.85 -5.97
C TRP A 19 -11.63 -1.03 -7.33
N LEU A 20 -10.31 -0.83 -7.39
CA LEU A 20 -9.49 -1.04 -8.59
C LEU A 20 -9.33 -2.51 -8.95
N HIS A 21 -9.27 -3.40 -7.95
CA HIS A 21 -9.24 -4.85 -8.11
C HIS A 21 -10.47 -5.51 -7.44
N PRO A 22 -11.68 -5.33 -8.01
CA PRO A 22 -12.92 -5.85 -7.43
C PRO A 22 -13.02 -7.38 -7.49
N THR A 23 -12.20 -8.02 -8.33
CA THR A 23 -12.28 -9.45 -8.67
C THR A 23 -10.90 -10.11 -8.58
N HIS A 24 -10.63 -10.78 -7.46
CA HIS A 24 -9.54 -11.76 -7.37
C HIS A 24 -10.08 -13.17 -7.05
N ALA A 25 -9.48 -14.14 -7.74
CA ALA A 25 -9.66 -15.60 -7.74
C ALA A 25 -10.80 -16.18 -6.88
N GLY A 26 -11.83 -16.70 -7.57
CA GLY A 26 -12.92 -17.46 -6.94
C GLY A 26 -14.27 -16.74 -6.85
N GLY A 27 -14.48 -15.66 -7.61
CA GLY A 27 -15.78 -14.98 -7.71
C GLY A 27 -16.20 -14.18 -6.47
N ARG A 28 -15.33 -14.01 -5.48
CA ARG A 28 -15.63 -13.26 -4.24
C ARG A 28 -14.86 -11.94 -4.18
N ARG A 29 -15.58 -10.88 -3.83
CA ARG A 29 -15.03 -9.54 -3.62
C ARG A 29 -13.98 -9.57 -2.49
N MET A 30 -12.85 -8.87 -2.68
CA MET A 30 -11.86 -8.68 -1.62
C MET A 30 -12.54 -8.11 -0.36
N GLY A 31 -12.36 -8.78 0.78
CA GLY A 31 -12.84 -8.30 2.08
C GLY A 31 -12.14 -7.00 2.46
N TRP A 32 -12.81 -6.15 3.25
CA TRP A 32 -12.21 -4.90 3.73
C TRP A 32 -10.92 -5.14 4.54
N ARG A 33 -10.88 -6.21 5.34
CA ARG A 33 -9.72 -6.57 6.19
C ARG A 33 -8.43 -6.77 5.37
N PRO A 34 -8.36 -7.72 4.40
CA PRO A 34 -7.14 -7.91 3.62
C PRO A 34 -6.75 -6.67 2.81
N ALA A 35 -7.72 -5.93 2.26
CA ALA A 35 -7.43 -4.71 1.50
C ALA A 35 -6.74 -3.62 2.35
N LEU A 36 -7.28 -3.36 3.54
CA LEU A 36 -6.69 -2.41 4.49
C LEU A 36 -5.32 -2.89 4.99
N CYS A 37 -5.18 -4.18 5.30
CA CYS A 37 -3.90 -4.76 5.73
C CYS A 37 -2.83 -4.65 4.63
N THR A 38 -3.12 -5.04 3.39
CA THR A 38 -2.15 -4.96 2.29
C THR A 38 -1.82 -3.51 1.92
N GLY A 39 -2.78 -2.58 2.01
CA GLY A 39 -2.52 -1.17 1.76
C GLY A 39 -1.64 -0.53 2.84
N ALA A 40 -1.92 -0.80 4.12
CA ALA A 40 -1.11 -0.31 5.23
C ALA A 40 0.32 -0.90 5.19
N LEU A 41 0.44 -2.23 4.97
CA LEU A 41 1.74 -2.88 4.81
C LEU A 41 2.50 -2.35 3.60
N GLY A 42 1.80 -2.14 2.48
CA GLY A 42 2.41 -1.61 1.26
C GLY A 42 2.92 -0.19 1.45
N ALA A 43 2.16 0.68 2.13
CA ALA A 43 2.61 2.04 2.44
C ALA A 43 3.83 2.06 3.35
N LEU A 44 3.84 1.22 4.39
CA LEU A 44 4.97 1.13 5.30
C LEU A 44 6.22 0.59 4.59
N LEU A 45 6.07 -0.45 3.76
CA LEU A 45 7.15 -1.00 2.96
C LEU A 45 7.69 0.01 1.94
N GLY A 46 6.82 0.77 1.28
CA GLY A 46 7.23 1.84 0.37
C GLY A 46 7.97 2.95 1.11
N TYR A 47 7.40 3.45 2.21
CA TYR A 47 7.97 4.51 3.03
C TYR A 47 9.34 4.13 3.59
N TYR A 48 9.41 3.05 4.37
CA TYR A 48 10.64 2.60 5.01
C TYR A 48 11.63 2.01 4.01
N GLY A 49 11.15 1.31 2.97
CA GLY A 49 12.01 0.71 1.95
C GLY A 49 12.89 1.75 1.24
N GLY A 50 12.32 2.89 0.83
CA GLY A 50 13.14 3.94 0.23
C GLY A 50 13.96 4.76 1.22
N GLN A 51 13.57 4.83 2.50
CA GLN A 51 14.43 5.37 3.55
C GLN A 51 15.66 4.47 3.79
N PHE A 52 15.46 3.15 3.87
CA PHE A 52 16.54 2.17 4.01
C PHE A 52 17.48 2.19 2.80
N ALA A 53 16.95 2.42 1.60
CA ALA A 53 17.73 2.59 0.39
C ALA A 53 18.44 3.96 0.29
N HIS A 54 18.36 4.81 1.33
CA HIS A 54 18.94 6.16 1.35
C HIS A 54 18.47 7.06 0.19
N LEU A 55 17.31 6.76 -0.40
CA LEU A 55 16.78 7.53 -1.54
C LEU A 55 16.21 8.89 -1.10
N TYR A 56 15.74 9.00 0.14
CA TYR A 56 15.16 10.22 0.69
C TYR A 56 15.16 10.23 2.22
N ALA A 57 15.10 11.44 2.79
CA ALA A 57 14.96 11.64 4.23
C ALA A 57 13.50 11.63 4.69
N ASP A 58 13.28 11.37 5.98
CA ASP A 58 11.97 11.38 6.62
C ASP A 58 11.23 12.71 6.43
N GLY A 59 9.97 12.64 6.00
CA GLY A 59 9.12 13.80 5.75
C GLY A 59 9.29 14.48 4.38
N GLN A 60 10.18 14.01 3.51
CA GLN A 60 10.26 14.51 2.13
C GLN A 60 9.09 14.04 1.27
N ILE A 61 8.69 14.84 0.27
CA ILE A 61 7.65 14.49 -0.72
C ILE A 61 7.88 13.09 -1.31
N LEU A 62 9.14 12.74 -1.57
CA LEU A 62 9.51 11.44 -2.13
C LEU A 62 9.13 10.26 -1.21
N ALA A 63 9.19 10.45 0.11
CA ALA A 63 8.75 9.45 1.09
C ALA A 63 7.24 9.21 1.02
N TRP A 64 6.47 10.27 0.80
CA TRP A 64 5.02 10.19 0.61
C TRP A 64 4.68 9.49 -0.70
N THR A 65 5.38 9.81 -1.78
CA THR A 65 5.19 9.15 -3.08
C THR A 65 5.53 7.66 -3.00
N ALA A 66 6.64 7.30 -2.34
CA ALA A 66 7.01 5.90 -2.15
C ALA A 66 5.97 5.12 -1.32
N ALA A 67 5.39 5.74 -0.29
CA ALA A 67 4.28 5.14 0.47
C ALA A 67 3.05 4.88 -0.42
N VAL A 68 2.65 5.83 -1.27
CA VAL A 68 1.53 5.65 -2.21
C VAL A 68 1.83 4.51 -3.18
N VAL A 69 3.02 4.50 -3.77
CA VAL A 69 3.44 3.46 -4.74
C VAL A 69 3.48 2.09 -4.09
N GLY A 70 4.06 1.96 -2.90
CA GLY A 70 4.07 0.71 -2.14
C GLY A 70 2.67 0.21 -1.78
N ALA A 71 1.77 1.12 -1.37
CA ALA A 71 0.38 0.80 -1.05
C ALA A 71 -0.44 0.34 -2.26
N MET A 72 -0.07 0.76 -3.48
CA MET A 72 -0.68 0.30 -4.73
C MET A 72 -0.11 -1.06 -5.18
N LEU A 73 1.21 -1.24 -5.06
CA LEU A 73 1.90 -2.44 -5.56
C LEU A 73 1.56 -3.69 -4.74
N LEU A 74 1.52 -3.60 -3.40
CA LEU A 74 1.33 -4.78 -2.57
C LEU A 74 -0.02 -5.49 -2.81
N PRO A 75 -1.18 -4.79 -2.86
CA PRO A 75 -2.46 -5.39 -3.20
C PRO A 75 -2.52 -5.96 -4.63
N ALA A 76 -1.85 -5.29 -5.58
CA ALA A 76 -1.79 -5.74 -6.97
C ALA A 76 -1.02 -7.05 -7.13
N VAL A 77 0.16 -7.15 -6.49
CA VAL A 77 0.97 -8.37 -6.47
C VAL A 77 0.26 -9.48 -5.72
N TRP A 78 -0.34 -9.18 -4.56
CA TRP A 78 -1.12 -10.16 -3.80
C TRP A 78 -2.26 -10.75 -4.61
N GLY A 79 -2.93 -9.89 -5.39
CA GLY A 79 -3.94 -10.30 -6.33
C GLY A 79 -3.40 -11.22 -7.44
N LEU A 80 -2.22 -10.91 -7.98
CA LEU A 80 -1.59 -11.71 -9.04
C LEU A 80 -1.13 -13.09 -8.54
N VAL A 81 -0.49 -13.16 -7.37
CA VAL A 81 0.04 -14.40 -6.77
C VAL A 81 -1.06 -15.39 -6.39
N ARG A 82 -2.26 -14.91 -6.08
CA ARG A 82 -3.41 -15.74 -5.72
C ARG A 82 -4.29 -16.13 -6.93
N ARG A 83 -3.87 -15.84 -8.16
CA ARG A 83 -4.51 -16.36 -9.39
C ARG A 83 -4.10 -17.80 -9.64
#